data_AF-A0A4Q3WN02-F1
#
_entry.id   AF-A0A4Q3WN02-F1
#
_cell.length_a   1.000
_cell.length_b   1.000
_cell.length_c   1.000
_cell.angle_alpha   90.00
_cell.angle_beta   90.00
_cell.angle_gamma   90.00
#
_symmetry.space_group_name_H-M   'P 1'
#
loop_
_entity.id
_entity.type
_entity.pdbx_description
1 polymer ?
#
loop_
_entity_poly.entity_id
_entity_poly.type
_entity_poly.pdbx_seq_one_letter_code
_entity_poly.pdbx_strand_id
1 'polypeptide(L)'
;YTQDYDERIPARRISGTNAQGWRRVIQPYIKSTQLFACPSNTNNTQTTSETDAALNPVSIPRSYAINGTDGGGALGIGPSGSTAPSEVDRSQTLAAIPDTAGTVLVAEWMGVEHELTFNNDAATFAGKCFTGHLGTSNFLFVDGHVKAMKPVATGNPVNMWNIQENFGDNDANLMARLNAWQNKLN
;
A
#
# COMPACT_ATOMS: atom_id res chain seq x y z
N TYR A 1 -7.93 15.55 -2.96
CA TYR A 1 -7.90 14.75 -1.71
C TYR A 1 -7.08 15.44 -0.64
N THR A 2 -5.74 15.39 -0.67
CA THR A 2 -4.89 15.90 0.41
C THR A 2 -5.17 17.37 0.73
N GLN A 3 -5.37 18.20 -0.31
CA GLN A 3 -5.73 19.62 -0.17
C GLN A 3 -7.10 19.85 0.48
N ASP A 4 -8.03 18.91 0.34
CA ASP A 4 -9.41 19.00 0.83
C ASP A 4 -9.57 18.38 2.23
N TYR A 5 -8.52 17.76 2.76
CA TYR A 5 -8.57 16.95 3.98
C TYR A 5 -7.42 17.28 4.93
N ASP A 6 -7.15 18.57 5.12
CA ASP A 6 -6.13 19.11 6.03
C ASP A 6 -4.75 18.45 5.86
N GLU A 7 -4.31 18.33 4.60
CA GLU A 7 -3.03 17.71 4.23
C GLU A 7 -2.87 16.26 4.69
N ARG A 8 -3.97 15.55 4.94
CA ARG A 8 -3.93 14.11 5.24
C ARG A 8 -3.93 13.28 3.98
N ILE A 9 -3.10 12.26 3.97
CA ILE A 9 -3.18 11.20 2.97
C ILE A 9 -4.42 10.33 3.22
N PRO A 10 -4.85 9.49 2.26
CA PRO A 10 -5.96 8.57 2.48
C PRO A 10 -5.64 7.58 3.60
N ALA A 11 -6.58 7.34 4.51
CA ALA A 11 -6.54 6.20 5.41
C ALA A 11 -6.81 4.92 4.60
N ARG A 12 -6.30 3.75 5.04
CA ARG A 12 -6.51 2.53 4.26
C ARG A 12 -8.00 2.17 4.10
N ARG A 13 -8.80 2.46 5.14
CA ARG A 13 -10.26 2.39 5.18
C ARG A 13 -10.80 3.29 6.29
N ILE A 14 -12.06 3.69 6.15
CA ILE A 14 -12.82 4.51 7.12
C ILE A 14 -14.08 3.72 7.53
N SER A 15 -14.53 3.82 8.79
CA SER A 15 -15.79 3.28 9.34
C SER A 15 -15.87 1.77 9.67
N GLY A 16 -14.74 1.08 9.81
CA GLY A 16 -14.72 -0.34 10.22
C GLY A 16 -15.28 -1.35 9.20
N THR A 17 -15.94 -0.89 8.13
CA THR A 17 -16.34 -1.73 7.00
C THR A 17 -15.23 -1.80 5.95
N ASN A 18 -15.10 -2.94 5.25
CA ASN A 18 -14.15 -3.07 4.13
C ASN A 18 -14.58 -2.28 2.90
N ALA A 19 -15.82 -1.81 2.88
CA ALA A 19 -16.39 -1.14 1.73
C ALA A 19 -16.13 0.36 1.65
N GLN A 20 -15.32 0.91 2.56
CA GLN A 20 -14.90 2.31 2.55
C GLN A 20 -13.38 2.41 2.54
N GLY A 21 -12.74 1.59 1.69
CA GLY A 21 -11.31 1.61 1.47
C GLY A 21 -10.81 2.90 0.81
N TRP A 22 -9.50 3.10 0.84
CA TRP A 22 -8.83 4.28 0.30
C TRP A 22 -9.23 4.57 -1.16
N ARG A 23 -9.43 3.52 -1.96
CA ARG A 23 -9.81 3.64 -3.38
C ARG A 23 -11.15 4.35 -3.53
N ARG A 24 -12.14 4.01 -2.69
CA ARG A 24 -13.46 4.68 -2.63
C ARG A 24 -13.37 6.09 -2.08
N VAL A 25 -12.58 6.28 -1.03
CA VAL A 25 -12.40 7.58 -0.38
C VAL A 25 -11.85 8.63 -1.34
N ILE A 26 -10.97 8.24 -2.26
CA ILE A 26 -10.43 9.15 -3.28
C ILE A 26 -11.28 9.26 -4.55
N GLN A 27 -12.31 8.41 -4.75
CA GLN A 27 -13.14 8.41 -5.97
C GLN A 27 -13.70 9.77 -6.37
N PRO A 28 -14.19 10.64 -5.46
CA PRO A 28 -14.73 11.96 -5.84
C PRO A 28 -13.73 12.83 -6.60
N TYR A 29 -12.42 12.59 -6.39
CA TYR A 29 -11.33 13.36 -6.99
C TYR A 29 -10.82 12.76 -8.30
N ILE A 30 -10.79 11.43 -8.41
CA ILE A 30 -10.24 10.72 -9.59
C ILE A 30 -11.30 10.37 -10.64
N LYS A 31 -12.57 10.23 -10.23
CA LYS A 31 -13.78 10.03 -11.07
C LYS A 31 -13.76 8.83 -12.04
N SER A 32 -12.74 7.96 -11.97
CA SER A 32 -12.64 6.76 -12.80
C SER A 32 -12.02 5.61 -12.02
N THR A 33 -12.71 4.48 -11.98
CA THR A 33 -12.19 3.23 -11.39
C THR A 33 -11.18 2.53 -12.29
N GLN A 34 -11.12 2.87 -13.58
CA GLN A 34 -10.19 2.26 -14.54
C GLN A 34 -8.72 2.57 -14.19
N LEU A 35 -8.46 3.66 -13.45
CA LEU A 35 -7.13 4.01 -12.98
C LEU A 35 -6.53 2.98 -11.99
N PHE A 36 -7.36 2.14 -11.37
CA PHE A 36 -6.88 1.04 -10.51
C PHE A 36 -6.59 -0.25 -11.27
N ALA A 37 -6.83 -0.31 -12.58
CA ALA A 37 -6.52 -1.46 -13.40
C ALA A 37 -5.13 -1.28 -14.04
N CYS A 38 -4.12 -1.96 -13.51
CA CYS A 38 -2.82 -2.04 -14.16
C CYS A 38 -2.95 -2.86 -15.46
N PRO A 39 -2.61 -2.33 -16.64
CA PRO A 39 -2.72 -3.07 -17.90
C PRO A 39 -1.88 -4.36 -17.93
N SER A 40 -0.77 -4.40 -17.18
CA SER A 40 0.11 -5.57 -17.09
C SER A 40 -0.38 -6.63 -16.09
N ASN A 41 -1.26 -6.25 -15.14
CA ASN A 41 -1.77 -7.19 -14.16
C ASN A 41 -2.91 -8.01 -14.77
N THR A 42 -2.70 -9.32 -14.93
CA THR A 42 -3.70 -10.23 -15.51
C THR A 42 -4.97 -10.36 -14.68
N ASN A 43 -4.94 -9.92 -13.42
CA ASN A 43 -6.11 -9.87 -12.54
C ASN A 43 -6.84 -8.51 -12.56
N ASN A 44 -6.49 -7.59 -13.46
CA ASN A 44 -7.06 -6.23 -13.52
C ASN A 44 -8.55 -6.16 -13.90
N THR A 45 -9.17 -7.27 -14.29
CA THR A 45 -10.61 -7.38 -14.50
C THR A 45 -11.35 -7.87 -13.25
N GLN A 46 -10.61 -8.41 -12.28
CA GLN A 46 -11.17 -8.88 -11.02
C GLN A 46 -11.27 -7.73 -10.01
N THR A 47 -12.31 -7.78 -9.19
CA THR A 47 -12.59 -6.73 -8.21
C THR A 47 -11.84 -6.94 -6.89
N THR A 48 -11.69 -5.84 -6.16
CA THR A 48 -11.28 -5.82 -4.76
C THR A 48 -12.39 -6.37 -3.83
N SER A 49 -12.06 -6.60 -2.57
CA SER A 49 -13.03 -6.96 -1.52
C SER A 49 -13.76 -5.75 -0.93
N GLU A 50 -13.59 -4.55 -1.54
CA GLU A 50 -14.26 -3.32 -1.13
C GLU A 50 -15.72 -3.29 -1.63
N THR A 51 -16.56 -4.20 -1.12
CA THR A 51 -17.96 -4.34 -1.50
C THR A 51 -18.90 -4.01 -0.34
N ASP A 52 -19.92 -3.20 -0.61
CA ASP A 52 -21.11 -3.02 0.24
C ASP A 52 -22.33 -3.18 -0.65
N ALA A 53 -23.38 -3.84 -0.15
CA ALA A 53 -24.66 -3.88 -0.86
C ALA A 53 -25.42 -2.55 -0.77
N ALA A 54 -25.17 -1.74 0.27
CA ALA A 54 -25.81 -0.45 0.52
C ALA A 54 -25.08 0.73 -0.15
N LEU A 55 -23.77 0.62 -0.36
CA LEU A 55 -23.00 1.59 -1.15
C LEU A 55 -23.07 1.14 -2.60
N ASN A 56 -23.70 1.95 -3.47
CA ASN A 56 -23.81 1.74 -4.93
C ASN A 56 -22.63 0.91 -5.46
N PRO A 57 -22.85 -0.23 -6.16
CA PRO A 57 -21.80 -1.19 -6.50
C PRO A 57 -20.78 -0.59 -7.48
N VAL A 58 -19.85 0.19 -6.95
CA VAL A 58 -18.67 0.65 -7.67
C VAL A 58 -17.71 -0.54 -7.70
N SER A 59 -17.65 -1.18 -8.87
CA SER A 59 -16.66 -2.21 -9.16
C SER A 59 -15.29 -1.55 -9.30
N ILE A 60 -14.42 -1.78 -8.32
CA ILE A 60 -13.05 -1.27 -8.31
C ILE A 60 -12.11 -2.42 -8.66
N PRO A 61 -11.42 -2.36 -9.81
CA PRO A 61 -10.35 -3.30 -10.16
C PRO A 61 -9.28 -3.42 -9.09
N ARG A 62 -8.74 -4.61 -8.92
CA ARG A 62 -7.50 -4.80 -8.15
C ARG A 62 -6.29 -4.53 -9.04
N SER A 63 -5.22 -3.98 -8.48
CA SER A 63 -3.85 -3.96 -9.02
C SER A 63 -2.84 -3.27 -8.10
N TYR A 64 -3.33 -2.51 -7.11
CA TYR A 64 -2.51 -1.66 -6.26
C TYR A 64 -3.03 -1.67 -4.85
N ALA A 65 -2.19 -1.78 -3.83
CA ALA A 65 -2.60 -1.72 -2.43
C ALA A 65 -1.85 -0.60 -1.68
N ILE A 66 -2.48 -0.03 -0.66
CA ILE A 66 -1.92 1.08 0.13
C ILE A 66 -1.07 0.55 1.29
N ASN A 67 -0.05 1.31 1.68
CA ASN A 67 0.76 1.03 2.84
C ASN A 67 0.01 1.43 4.13
N GLY A 68 -0.65 0.46 4.77
CA GLY A 68 -1.46 0.70 5.97
C GLY A 68 -1.64 -0.54 6.84
N THR A 69 -1.97 -0.35 8.12
CA THR A 69 -2.20 -1.46 9.08
C THR A 69 -3.49 -1.32 9.92
N ASP A 70 -3.79 -2.33 10.74
CA ASP A 70 -5.06 -2.55 11.45
C ASP A 70 -5.18 -1.88 12.82
N GLY A 71 -4.20 -1.11 13.32
CA GLY A 71 -4.35 -0.59 14.68
C GLY A 71 -3.15 0.12 15.30
N GLY A 72 -2.38 0.89 14.53
CA GLY A 72 -1.27 1.68 15.06
C GLY A 72 -0.09 0.86 15.58
N GLY A 73 -0.11 -0.45 15.33
CA GLY A 73 1.03 -1.34 15.45
C GLY A 73 1.36 -1.82 14.04
N ALA A 74 2.48 -1.36 13.52
CA ALA A 74 3.04 -1.70 12.23
C ALA A 74 3.37 -3.19 12.08
N LEU A 75 2.35 -4.03 11.92
CA LEU A 75 2.50 -5.47 11.81
C LEU A 75 3.31 -5.81 10.55
N GLY A 76 4.58 -6.13 10.75
CA GLY A 76 5.47 -6.69 9.74
C GLY A 76 6.08 -5.70 8.74
N ILE A 77 5.86 -4.39 8.89
CA ILE A 77 6.57 -3.32 8.15
C ILE A 77 7.84 -2.86 8.87
N GLY A 78 8.14 -3.40 10.05
CA GLY A 78 9.31 -3.05 10.86
C GLY A 78 9.17 -3.56 12.30
N PRO A 79 10.08 -3.19 13.21
CA PRO A 79 10.00 -3.56 14.61
C PRO A 79 8.81 -2.89 15.31
N SER A 80 8.49 -3.36 16.52
CA SER A 80 7.42 -2.78 17.36
C SER A 80 7.59 -1.27 17.51
N GLY A 81 6.49 -0.52 17.35
CA GLY A 81 6.50 0.94 17.32
C GLY A 81 6.67 1.54 15.93
N SER A 82 6.86 0.73 14.88
CA SER A 82 6.80 1.22 13.50
C SER A 82 5.40 1.83 13.24
N THR A 83 5.29 2.77 12.33
CA THR A 83 4.02 3.44 11.99
C THR A 83 3.85 3.53 10.48
N ALA A 84 2.77 2.95 9.94
CA ALA A 84 2.45 3.10 8.52
C ALA A 84 1.85 4.48 8.21
N PRO A 85 1.97 4.95 6.96
CA PRO A 85 1.37 6.22 6.53
C PRO A 85 -0.18 6.19 6.54
N SER A 86 -0.81 5.06 6.19
CA SER A 86 -2.27 4.95 6.02
C SER A 86 -2.94 3.97 6.99
N GLU A 87 -2.88 4.22 8.30
CA GLU A 87 -3.55 3.38 9.32
C GLU A 87 -5.10 3.34 9.16
N VAL A 88 -5.73 2.33 9.76
CA VAL A 88 -7.20 2.24 9.84
C VAL A 88 -7.80 3.42 10.61
N ASP A 89 -8.85 4.04 10.08
CA ASP A 89 -9.57 5.18 10.68
C ASP A 89 -8.69 6.38 11.07
N ARG A 90 -7.41 6.38 10.70
CA ARG A 90 -6.41 7.37 11.07
C ARG A 90 -5.34 7.40 10.00
N SER A 91 -5.31 8.41 9.14
CA SER A 91 -4.16 8.65 8.27
C SER A 91 -3.21 9.67 8.85
N GLN A 92 -1.94 9.62 8.44
CA GLN A 92 -0.97 10.65 8.78
C GLN A 92 -1.26 11.96 8.01
N THR A 93 -0.89 13.08 8.60
CA THR A 93 -0.76 14.35 7.86
C THR A 93 0.58 14.35 7.11
N LEU A 94 0.68 15.09 6.01
CA LEU A 94 1.97 15.27 5.32
C LEU A 94 3.05 15.82 6.26
N ALA A 95 2.68 16.73 7.17
CA ALA A 95 3.59 17.27 8.18
C ALA A 95 4.10 16.23 9.21
N ALA A 96 3.41 15.09 9.37
CA ALA A 96 3.83 14.01 10.27
C ALA A 96 4.80 13.02 9.61
N ILE A 97 5.07 13.16 8.31
CA ILE A 97 5.94 12.28 7.53
C ILE A 97 7.20 13.08 7.18
N PRO A 98 8.33 12.88 7.90
CA PRO A 98 9.56 13.64 7.68
C PRO A 98 10.11 13.51 6.26
N ASP A 99 10.05 12.30 5.70
CA ASP A 99 10.53 12.00 4.34
C ASP A 99 9.38 11.51 3.44
N THR A 100 8.66 12.45 2.84
CA THR A 100 7.55 12.15 1.91
C THR A 100 8.02 11.55 0.58
N ALA A 101 9.26 11.82 0.17
CA ALA A 101 9.84 11.27 -1.06
C ALA A 101 10.44 9.87 -0.84
N GLY A 102 10.81 9.51 0.39
CA GLY A 102 11.30 8.17 0.75
C GLY A 102 10.24 7.24 1.32
N THR A 103 9.04 7.71 1.64
CA THR A 103 7.96 6.88 2.19
C THR A 103 7.04 6.33 1.09
N VAL A 104 6.93 5.00 0.98
CA VAL A 104 6.02 4.32 0.06
C VAL A 104 4.58 4.44 0.56
N LEU A 105 3.70 4.90 -0.32
CA LEU A 105 2.26 5.03 -0.07
C LEU A 105 1.45 3.91 -0.73
N VAL A 106 1.73 3.58 -1.99
CA VAL A 106 1.01 2.52 -2.74
C VAL A 106 2.01 1.67 -3.50
N ALA A 107 1.74 0.38 -3.60
CA ALA A 107 2.53 -0.53 -4.43
C ALA A 107 1.66 -1.50 -5.21
N GLU A 108 2.25 -2.15 -6.20
CA GLU A 108 1.55 -3.13 -7.03
C GLU A 108 1.16 -4.38 -6.25
N TRP A 109 -0.07 -4.84 -6.49
CA TRP A 109 -0.71 -5.89 -5.72
C TRP A 109 -1.68 -6.69 -6.58
N MET A 110 -1.75 -7.99 -6.34
CA MET A 110 -2.67 -8.93 -7.00
C MET A 110 -3.78 -9.41 -6.06
N GLY A 111 -3.67 -9.14 -4.76
CA GLY A 111 -4.70 -9.44 -3.79
C GLY A 111 -5.92 -8.53 -3.89
N VAL A 112 -6.96 -8.86 -3.13
CA VAL A 112 -8.25 -8.16 -3.13
C VAL A 112 -8.33 -7.04 -2.10
N GLU A 113 -7.39 -7.03 -1.17
CA GLU A 113 -7.37 -6.16 0.01
C GLU A 113 -7.12 -4.69 -0.34
N HIS A 114 -7.38 -3.79 0.62
CA HIS A 114 -7.08 -2.36 0.49
C HIS A 114 -5.59 -2.08 0.69
N GLU A 115 -4.90 -2.90 1.47
CA GLU A 115 -3.55 -2.74 1.98
C GLU A 115 -2.58 -3.87 1.59
N LEU A 116 -1.29 -3.56 1.66
CA LEU A 116 -0.27 -4.60 1.66
C LEU A 116 -0.31 -5.35 2.99
N THR A 117 -0.60 -6.66 2.94
CA THR A 117 -0.80 -7.48 4.14
C THR A 117 0.53 -7.92 4.76
N PHE A 118 1.33 -6.99 5.26
CA PHE A 118 2.62 -7.25 5.91
C PHE A 118 2.50 -8.07 7.20
N ASN A 119 1.31 -8.23 7.76
CA ASN A 119 1.03 -9.13 8.87
C ASN A 119 1.10 -10.62 8.50
N ASN A 120 1.02 -10.97 7.21
CA ASN A 120 1.14 -12.34 6.73
C ASN A 120 2.59 -12.83 6.75
N ASP A 121 2.81 -14.15 6.68
CA ASP A 121 4.13 -14.71 6.44
C ASP A 121 4.66 -14.33 5.05
N ALA A 122 5.97 -14.53 4.83
CA ALA A 122 6.64 -14.11 3.61
C ALA A 122 6.10 -14.78 2.34
N ALA A 123 5.69 -16.05 2.41
CA ALA A 123 5.17 -16.76 1.24
C ALA A 123 3.76 -16.27 0.88
N THR A 124 2.89 -16.10 1.89
CA THR A 124 1.53 -15.58 1.69
C THR A 124 1.55 -14.13 1.19
N PHE A 125 2.43 -13.29 1.74
CA PHE A 125 2.64 -11.91 1.26
C PHE A 125 3.07 -11.88 -0.21
N ALA A 126 4.14 -12.62 -0.55
CA ALA A 126 4.67 -12.67 -1.91
C ALA A 126 3.69 -13.26 -2.92
N GLY A 127 2.82 -14.18 -2.50
CA GLY A 127 1.74 -14.75 -3.34
C GLY A 127 0.70 -13.72 -3.80
N LYS A 128 0.65 -12.55 -3.15
CA LYS A 128 -0.24 -11.45 -3.51
C LYS A 128 0.49 -10.27 -4.14
N CYS A 129 1.81 -10.30 -4.22
CA CYS A 129 2.60 -9.26 -4.86
C CYS A 129 2.56 -9.42 -6.39
N PHE A 130 2.49 -8.31 -7.12
CA PHE A 130 2.54 -8.38 -8.58
C PHE A 130 3.92 -8.82 -9.07
N THR A 131 3.94 -9.67 -10.10
CA THR A 131 5.16 -10.33 -10.63
C THR A 131 5.61 -9.79 -12.00
N GLY A 132 4.95 -8.77 -12.54
CA GLY A 132 5.35 -8.14 -13.80
C GLY A 132 6.44 -7.08 -13.60
N HIS A 133 7.03 -6.63 -14.72
CA HIS A 133 8.03 -5.55 -14.80
C HIS A 133 9.51 -5.92 -14.60
N LEU A 134 10.01 -6.92 -15.35
CA LEU A 134 11.45 -7.15 -15.62
C LEU A 134 12.33 -7.11 -14.34
N GLY A 135 11.90 -7.77 -13.26
CA GLY A 135 12.66 -7.81 -11.99
C GLY A 135 12.42 -6.63 -11.04
N THR A 136 11.51 -5.71 -11.35
CA THR A 136 11.14 -4.54 -10.55
C THR A 136 9.63 -4.45 -10.30
N SER A 137 9.21 -3.58 -9.40
CA SER A 137 7.80 -3.21 -9.20
C SER A 137 7.67 -1.69 -9.04
N ASN A 138 6.48 -1.16 -9.34
CA ASN A 138 6.18 0.25 -9.20
C ASN A 138 5.73 0.61 -7.78
N PHE A 139 6.35 1.63 -7.22
CA PHE A 139 6.02 2.19 -5.91
C PHE A 139 5.66 3.67 -6.08
N LEU A 140 4.49 4.06 -5.57
CA LEU A 140 4.05 5.44 -5.43
C LEU A 140 4.48 5.93 -4.05
N PHE A 141 5.16 7.07 -4.00
CA PHE A 141 5.63 7.71 -2.78
C PHE A 141 4.64 8.79 -2.31
N VAL A 142 4.76 9.19 -1.05
CA VAL A 142 3.82 10.13 -0.39
C VAL A 142 3.80 11.50 -1.08
N ASP A 143 4.91 11.95 -1.64
CA ASP A 143 4.99 13.19 -2.43
C ASP A 143 4.31 13.11 -3.82
N GLY A 144 3.85 11.92 -4.23
CA GLY A 144 3.12 11.66 -5.47
C GLY A 144 3.97 11.14 -6.62
N HIS A 145 5.30 11.02 -6.50
CA HIS A 145 6.11 10.43 -7.56
C HIS A 145 6.04 8.90 -7.57
N VAL A 146 6.28 8.30 -8.73
CA VAL A 146 6.33 6.84 -8.90
C VAL A 146 7.74 6.43 -9.34
N LYS A 147 8.24 5.35 -8.76
CA LYS A 147 9.55 4.79 -9.11
C LYS A 147 9.48 3.28 -9.25
N ALA A 148 10.07 2.75 -10.32
CA ALA A 148 10.28 1.31 -10.49
C ALA A 148 11.53 0.90 -9.69
N MET A 149 11.38 -0.03 -8.76
CA MET A 149 12.46 -0.48 -7.86
C MET A 149 12.40 -1.98 -7.64
N LYS A 150 13.54 -2.55 -7.24
CA LYS A 150 13.58 -3.87 -6.63
C LYS A 150 12.87 -3.81 -5.27
N PRO A 151 11.93 -4.71 -4.93
CA PRO A 151 11.26 -4.71 -3.63
C PRO A 151 12.24 -4.66 -2.45
N VAL A 152 13.35 -5.40 -2.52
CA VAL A 152 14.39 -5.40 -1.47
C VAL A 152 15.02 -4.02 -1.23
N ALA A 153 15.05 -3.15 -2.22
CA ALA A 153 15.59 -1.79 -2.10
C ALA A 153 14.67 -0.84 -1.30
N THR A 154 13.44 -1.29 -0.97
CA THR A 154 12.49 -0.53 -0.13
C THR A 154 12.59 -0.86 1.36
N GLY A 155 13.45 -1.82 1.74
CA GLY A 155 13.72 -2.16 3.14
C GLY A 155 15.20 -2.04 3.54
N ASN A 156 16.11 -1.84 2.58
CA ASN A 156 17.55 -1.70 2.80
C ASN A 156 18.16 -0.81 1.70
N PRO A 157 18.91 0.26 2.03
CA PRO A 157 19.39 0.63 3.38
C PRO A 157 18.35 1.32 4.25
N VAL A 158 17.26 1.82 3.69
CA VAL A 158 16.21 2.54 4.41
C VAL A 158 14.91 1.75 4.32
N ASN A 159 14.18 1.68 5.43
CA ASN A 159 12.83 1.17 5.50
C ASN A 159 11.84 2.23 5.01
N MET A 160 11.38 2.07 3.77
CA MET A 160 10.44 2.99 3.12
C MET A 160 8.98 2.72 3.49
N TRP A 161 8.71 1.71 4.33
CA TRP A 161 7.35 1.26 4.65
C TRP A 161 6.79 1.85 5.95
N ASN A 162 7.60 2.57 6.72
CA ASN A 162 7.13 3.34 7.87
C ASN A 162 7.47 4.82 7.69
N ILE A 163 6.90 5.68 8.53
CA ILE A 163 7.09 7.13 8.47
C ILE A 163 8.32 7.61 9.25
N GLN A 164 9.07 6.72 9.90
CA GLN A 164 10.11 7.07 10.87
C GLN A 164 11.49 6.98 10.21
N GLU A 165 12.28 8.04 10.34
CA GLU A 165 13.65 8.04 9.84
C GLU A 165 14.54 7.08 10.65
N ASN A 166 15.37 6.31 9.95
CA ASN A 166 16.33 5.38 10.54
C ASN A 166 15.70 4.34 11.50
N PHE A 167 14.46 3.94 11.24
CA PHE A 167 13.72 3.01 12.10
C PHE A 167 13.32 1.74 11.35
N GLY A 168 13.74 0.58 11.86
CA GLY A 168 13.41 -0.70 11.24
C GLY A 168 14.09 -0.95 9.89
N ASP A 169 15.15 -0.21 9.59
CA ASP A 169 16.00 -0.47 8.43
C ASP A 169 16.55 -1.89 8.49
N ASN A 170 16.43 -2.61 7.37
CA ASN A 170 16.83 -4.00 7.24
C ASN A 170 16.19 -4.93 8.31
N ASP A 171 15.00 -4.60 8.82
CA ASP A 171 14.26 -5.46 9.75
C ASP A 171 14.08 -6.86 9.16
N ALA A 172 14.35 -7.90 9.96
CA ALA A 172 14.42 -9.27 9.45
C ALA A 172 13.07 -9.76 8.90
N ASN A 173 11.96 -9.38 9.53
CA ASN A 173 10.63 -9.81 9.10
C ASN A 173 10.17 -9.05 7.85
N LEU A 174 10.45 -7.75 7.78
CA LEU A 174 10.22 -6.95 6.58
C LEU A 174 11.05 -7.51 5.40
N MET A 175 12.35 -7.70 5.61
CA MET A 175 13.26 -8.18 4.57
C MET A 175 12.91 -9.60 4.10
N ALA A 176 12.41 -10.48 4.97
CA ALA A 176 11.92 -11.79 4.55
C ALA A 176 10.80 -11.68 3.50
N ARG A 177 9.85 -10.75 3.68
CA ARG A 177 8.75 -10.50 2.75
C ARG A 177 9.22 -9.86 1.44
N LEU A 178 10.08 -8.84 1.53
CA LEU A 178 10.61 -8.15 0.36
C LEU A 178 11.50 -9.08 -0.49
N ASN A 179 12.28 -9.96 0.14
CA ASN A 179 13.04 -11.00 -0.55
C ASN A 179 12.10 -12.01 -1.24
N ALA A 180 11.05 -12.46 -0.56
CA ALA A 180 10.07 -13.38 -1.14
C ALA A 180 9.35 -12.75 -2.35
N TRP A 181 9.01 -11.45 -2.28
CA TRP A 181 8.51 -10.69 -3.42
C TRP A 181 9.55 -10.59 -4.54
N GLN A 182 10.79 -10.18 -4.25
CA GLN A 182 11.83 -10.07 -5.28
C GLN A 182 12.06 -11.39 -6.02
N ASN A 183 11.99 -12.52 -5.33
CA ASN A 183 12.13 -13.85 -5.93
C ASN A 183 10.99 -14.21 -6.89
N LYS A 184 9.84 -13.53 -6.82
CA LYS A 184 8.72 -13.69 -7.75
C LYS A 184 8.86 -12.83 -9.01
N LEU A 185 9.68 -11.78 -8.97
CA LEU A 185 9.89 -10.87 -10.11
C LEU A 185 10.92 -11.40 -11.12
N ASN A 186 11.61 -12.49 -10.79
CA ASN A 186 12.71 -13.09 -11.55
C ASN A 186 12.29 -14.41 -12.20
#